data_AF-A0A937VMD6-F1
#
_entry.id   AF-A0A937VMD6-F1
#
_cell.length_a   1.000
_cell.length_b   1.000
_cell.length_c   1.000
_cell.angle_alpha   90.00
_cell.angle_beta   90.00
_cell.angle_gamma   90.00
#
_symmetry.space_group_name_H-M   'P 1'
#
loop_
_entity.id
_entity.type
_entity.pdbx_description
1 polymer ?
#
loop_
_entity_poly.entity_id
_entity_poly.type
_entity_poly.pdbx_seq_one_letter_code
_entity_poly.pdbx_strand_id
1 'polypeptide(L)'
;MKVELTPFQQSRPYTCVGACLRVVLAALGADYPEDDLARACNTNPSGATLSDAANAVRSLGFNALFLPEATFEMLNGWLQRGVPMIVGIAVDDLVHGVTGGHAVVVCGIEEGQVIVVDPAIGAERRLELETFLRAWRRRNNRGLVVLR
;
A
#
# COMPACT_ATOMS: atom_id res chain seq x y z
N MET A 1 1.95 -17.24 -3.74
CA MET A 1 2.40 -16.45 -4.92
C MET A 1 2.76 -15.07 -4.43
N LYS A 2 3.82 -14.50 -5.00
CA LYS A 2 4.43 -13.28 -4.48
C LYS A 2 5.03 -12.46 -5.63
N VAL A 3 4.82 -11.15 -5.57
CA VAL A 3 5.51 -10.15 -6.38
C VAL A 3 6.75 -9.71 -5.61
N GLU A 4 7.93 -9.83 -6.23
CA GLU A 4 9.16 -9.34 -5.61
C GLU A 4 9.20 -7.81 -5.68
N LEU A 5 9.36 -7.18 -4.51
CA LEU A 5 9.41 -5.74 -4.35
C LEU A 5 10.67 -5.37 -3.57
N THR A 6 11.25 -4.21 -3.83
CA THR A 6 12.32 -3.66 -2.99
C THR A 6 11.68 -2.85 -1.85
N PRO A 7 11.80 -3.29 -0.58
CA PRO A 7 11.23 -2.56 0.55
C PRO A 7 11.86 -1.18 0.72
N PHE A 8 11.09 -0.24 1.26
CA PHE A 8 11.55 1.11 1.55
C PHE A 8 10.92 1.60 2.86
N GLN A 9 11.74 2.17 3.76
CA GLN A 9 11.27 2.74 5.01
C GLN A 9 10.86 4.20 4.83
N GLN A 10 9.65 4.56 5.27
CA GLN A 10 9.19 5.94 5.28
C GLN A 10 10.07 6.82 6.17
N SER A 11 10.38 8.03 5.71
CA SER A 11 11.21 8.98 6.46
C SER A 11 10.43 9.70 7.57
N ARG A 12 9.09 9.78 7.48
CA ARG A 12 8.23 10.48 8.45
C ARG A 12 7.01 9.64 8.80
N PRO A 13 6.43 9.75 10.01
CA PRO A 13 5.28 8.93 10.41
C PRO A 13 4.04 9.02 9.49
N TYR A 14 3.86 10.12 8.78
CA TYR A 14 2.70 10.41 7.94
C TYR A 14 2.93 10.21 6.42
N THR A 15 4.11 9.76 6.00
CA THR A 15 4.46 9.59 4.56
C THR A 15 4.30 8.17 4.03
N CYS A 16 3.65 7.26 4.77
CA CYS A 16 3.48 5.86 4.40
C CYS A 16 2.90 5.64 3.00
N VAL A 17 1.98 6.49 2.54
CA VAL A 17 1.43 6.43 1.17
C VAL A 17 2.49 6.75 0.12
N GLY A 18 3.30 7.80 0.33
CA GLY A 18 4.41 8.15 -0.58
C GLY A 18 5.48 7.06 -0.63
N ALA A 19 5.81 6.47 0.52
CA ALA A 19 6.72 5.33 0.61
C ALA A 19 6.17 4.09 -0.13
N CYS A 20 4.88 3.78 0.01
CA CYS A 20 4.23 2.69 -0.74
C CYS A 20 4.28 2.93 -2.26
N LEU A 21 4.02 4.17 -2.70
CA LEU A 21 4.16 4.54 -4.10
C LEU A 21 5.59 4.35 -4.60
N ARG A 22 6.60 4.75 -3.82
CA ARG A 22 8.02 4.54 -4.18
C ARG A 22 8.32 3.07 -4.43
N VAL A 23 7.86 2.18 -3.55
CA VAL A 23 8.03 0.72 -3.69
C VAL A 23 7.39 0.22 -4.98
N VAL A 24 6.13 0.59 -5.25
CA VAL A 24 5.40 0.12 -6.44
C VAL A 24 5.96 0.70 -7.73
N LEU A 25 6.30 1.98 -7.77
CA LEU A 25 6.87 2.62 -8.96
C LEU A 25 8.28 2.09 -9.28
N ALA A 26 9.09 1.78 -8.25
CA ALA A 26 10.38 1.13 -8.44
C ALA A 26 10.24 -0.24 -9.12
N ALA A 27 9.23 -1.03 -8.74
CA ALA A 27 8.91 -2.29 -9.42
C ALA A 27 8.46 -2.12 -10.88
N LEU A 28 7.91 -0.94 -11.22
CA LEU A 28 7.60 -0.54 -12.60
C LEU A 28 8.80 0.08 -13.35
N GLY A 29 9.98 0.12 -12.72
CA GLY A 29 11.21 0.65 -13.31
C GLY A 29 11.33 2.17 -13.26
N ALA A 30 10.64 2.84 -12.34
CA ALA A 30 10.73 4.28 -12.14
C ALA A 30 11.09 4.62 -10.68
N ASP A 31 12.20 5.33 -10.49
CA ASP A 31 12.63 5.78 -9.16
C ASP A 31 12.17 7.22 -8.93
N TYR A 32 11.43 7.43 -7.85
CA TYR A 32 10.95 8.74 -7.40
C TYR A 32 11.26 8.94 -5.92
N PRO A 33 11.86 10.07 -5.51
CA PRO A 33 12.06 10.40 -4.11
C PRO A 33 10.75 10.35 -3.32
N GLU A 34 10.78 9.86 -2.08
CA GLU A 34 9.60 9.82 -1.20
C GLU A 34 8.99 11.22 -1.03
N ASP A 35 9.83 12.24 -0.84
CA ASP A 35 9.37 13.63 -0.65
C ASP A 35 8.64 14.18 -1.89
N ASP A 36 9.03 13.78 -3.10
CA ASP A 36 8.36 14.19 -4.33
C ASP A 36 6.98 13.54 -4.43
N LEU A 37 6.90 12.24 -4.12
CA LEU A 37 5.64 11.50 -4.09
C LEU A 37 4.72 12.01 -2.99
N ALA A 38 5.25 12.31 -1.80
CA ALA A 38 4.48 12.87 -0.69
C ALA A 38 3.90 14.24 -1.06
N ARG A 39 4.69 15.10 -1.72
CA ARG A 39 4.19 16.39 -2.24
C ARG A 39 3.11 16.18 -3.30
N ALA A 40 3.33 15.28 -4.26
CA ALA A 40 2.35 14.99 -5.31
C ALA A 40 1.03 14.43 -4.75
N CYS A 41 1.08 13.68 -3.64
CA CYS A 41 -0.09 13.15 -2.94
C CYS A 41 -0.79 14.17 -2.02
N ASN A 42 -0.32 15.42 -1.95
CA ASN A 42 -0.79 16.43 -0.98
C ASN A 42 -0.67 15.95 0.49
N THR A 43 0.36 15.16 0.80
CA THR A 43 0.59 14.62 2.14
C THR A 43 0.81 15.75 3.14
N ASN A 44 0.12 15.66 4.28
CA ASN A 44 0.29 16.54 5.43
C ASN A 44 0.47 15.71 6.72
N PRO A 45 0.60 16.30 7.92
CA PRO A 45 0.77 15.54 9.15
C PRO A 45 -0.35 14.53 9.48
N SER A 46 -1.53 14.67 8.87
CA SER A 46 -2.63 13.69 8.95
C SER A 46 -2.54 12.57 7.89
N GLY A 47 -1.53 12.61 7.03
CA GLY A 47 -1.30 11.66 5.94
C GLY A 47 -1.80 12.13 4.57
N ALA A 48 -1.91 11.18 3.65
CA ALA A 48 -2.53 11.34 2.32
C ALA A 48 -3.57 10.23 2.10
N THR A 49 -4.49 10.46 1.16
CA THR A 49 -5.47 9.43 0.77
C THR A 49 -4.98 8.61 -0.42
N LEU A 50 -5.48 7.37 -0.56
CA LEU A 50 -5.20 6.56 -1.76
C LEU A 50 -5.82 7.15 -3.04
N SER A 51 -6.85 8.01 -2.91
CA SER A 51 -7.41 8.74 -4.04
C SER A 51 -6.46 9.83 -4.52
N ASP A 52 -5.87 10.60 -3.60
CA ASP A 52 -4.85 11.60 -3.94
C ASP A 52 -3.62 10.93 -4.54
N ALA A 53 -3.20 9.79 -3.98
CA ALA A 53 -2.12 8.98 -4.54
C ALA A 53 -2.40 8.51 -5.98
N ALA A 54 -3.63 8.06 -6.27
CA ALA A 54 -4.02 7.70 -7.62
C ALA A 54 -3.93 8.88 -8.60
N ASN A 55 -4.34 10.08 -8.17
CA ASN A 55 -4.22 11.29 -8.98
C ASN A 55 -2.75 11.70 -9.18
N ALA A 56 -1.92 11.56 -8.13
CA ALA A 56 -0.50 11.83 -8.18
C ALA A 56 0.23 10.94 -9.19
N VAL A 57 0.02 9.63 -9.18
CA VAL A 57 0.70 8.75 -10.16
C VAL A 57 0.18 8.94 -11.59
N ARG A 58 -1.10 9.32 -11.76
CA ARG A 58 -1.64 9.67 -13.08
C ARG A 58 -0.97 10.91 -13.65
N SER A 59 -0.70 11.94 -12.83
CA SER A 59 0.02 13.13 -13.30
C SER A 59 1.49 12.84 -13.64
N LEU A 60 2.06 11.76 -13.09
CA LEU A 60 3.38 11.24 -13.45
C LEU A 60 3.38 10.36 -14.71
N GLY A 61 2.22 10.13 -15.34
CA GLY A 61 2.08 9.37 -16.58
C GLY A 61 1.80 7.87 -16.40
N PHE A 62 1.48 7.42 -15.19
CA PHE A 62 1.09 6.03 -14.92
C PHE A 62 -0.42 5.85 -14.98
N ASN A 63 -0.85 4.62 -15.25
CA ASN A 63 -2.23 4.21 -15.05
C ASN A 63 -2.45 3.88 -13.57
N ALA A 64 -3.60 4.29 -13.03
CA ALA A 64 -3.95 3.96 -11.65
C ALA A 64 -5.43 3.69 -11.49
N LEU A 65 -5.74 2.68 -10.67
CA LEU A 65 -7.09 2.30 -10.30
C LEU A 65 -7.24 2.40 -8.79
N PHE A 66 -7.94 3.44 -8.35
CA PHE A 66 -8.41 3.54 -6.96
C PHE A 66 -9.67 2.71 -6.80
N LEU A 67 -9.63 1.77 -5.85
CA LEU A 67 -10.72 0.88 -5.49
C LEU A 67 -11.26 1.33 -4.13
N PRO A 68 -12.38 2.08 -4.08
CA PRO A 68 -12.91 2.59 -2.83
C PRO A 68 -13.38 1.48 -1.89
N GLU A 69 -13.79 0.34 -2.45
CA GLU A 69 -14.25 -0.86 -1.76
C GLU A 69 -13.85 -2.10 -2.57
N ALA A 70 -12.61 -2.58 -2.42
CA ALA A 70 -12.15 -3.80 -3.09
C ALA A 70 -12.62 -5.06 -2.36
N THR A 71 -12.74 -6.17 -3.09
CA THR A 71 -12.92 -7.50 -2.48
C THR A 71 -11.59 -8.24 -2.38
N PHE A 72 -11.55 -9.29 -1.55
CA PHE A 72 -10.37 -10.15 -1.48
C PHE A 72 -10.09 -10.85 -2.82
N GLU A 73 -11.13 -11.23 -3.56
CA GLU A 73 -11.01 -11.83 -4.88
C GLU A 73 -10.37 -10.86 -5.88
N MET A 74 -10.71 -9.57 -5.81
CA MET A 74 -10.06 -8.54 -6.63
C MET A 74 -8.58 -8.42 -6.28
N LEU A 75 -8.23 -8.34 -5.00
CA LEU A 75 -6.85 -8.28 -4.53
C LEU A 75 -6.06 -9.50 -5.01
N ASN A 76 -6.57 -10.71 -4.78
CA ASN A 76 -5.93 -11.95 -5.22
C ASN A 76 -5.80 -12.01 -6.74
N GLY A 77 -6.81 -11.55 -7.49
CA GLY A 77 -6.78 -11.49 -8.94
C GLY A 77 -5.73 -10.51 -9.50
N TRP A 78 -5.40 -9.43 -8.79
CA TRP A 78 -4.30 -8.54 -9.16
C TRP A 78 -2.94 -9.17 -8.88
N LEU A 79 -2.77 -9.81 -7.72
CA LEU A 79 -1.53 -10.53 -7.39
C LEU A 79 -1.24 -11.67 -8.36
N GLN A 80 -2.26 -12.40 -8.81
CA GLN A 80 -2.15 -13.43 -9.86
C GLN A 80 -1.62 -12.89 -11.19
N ARG A 81 -1.82 -11.60 -11.46
CA ARG A 81 -1.31 -10.90 -12.64
C ARG A 81 0.06 -10.27 -12.40
N GLY A 82 0.69 -10.53 -11.25
CA GLY A 82 1.96 -9.95 -10.85
C GLY A 82 1.86 -8.48 -10.43
N VAL A 83 0.66 -7.99 -10.09
CA VAL A 83 0.42 -6.59 -9.76
C VAL A 83 0.16 -6.44 -8.25
N PRO A 84 1.05 -5.75 -7.51
CA PRO A 84 0.84 -5.50 -6.08
C PRO A 84 -0.25 -4.46 -5.84
N MET A 85 -0.83 -4.45 -4.64
CA MET A 85 -1.88 -3.50 -4.27
C MET A 85 -1.47 -2.71 -3.02
N ILE A 86 -1.54 -1.38 -3.11
CA ILE A 86 -1.41 -0.51 -1.94
C ILE A 86 -2.76 -0.49 -1.23
N VAL A 87 -2.79 -0.77 0.06
CA VAL A 87 -4.02 -0.81 0.86
C VAL A 87 -3.91 0.02 2.13
N GLY A 88 -5.04 0.55 2.58
CA GLY A 88 -5.14 1.17 3.90
C GLY A 88 -5.55 0.15 4.96
N ILE A 89 -4.87 0.09 6.09
CA ILE A 89 -5.19 -0.82 7.20
C ILE A 89 -5.34 -0.04 8.52
N ALA A 90 -6.17 -0.55 9.44
CA ALA A 90 -6.21 -0.07 10.81
C ALA A 90 -5.10 -0.75 11.62
N VAL A 91 -4.28 0.03 12.33
CA VAL A 91 -3.16 -0.51 13.12
C VAL A 91 -3.58 -1.08 14.47
N ASP A 92 -4.78 -0.73 14.94
CA ASP A 92 -5.39 -1.20 16.18
C ASP A 92 -5.35 -2.73 16.33
N ASP A 93 -5.52 -3.44 15.23
CA ASP A 93 -5.60 -4.90 15.16
C ASP A 93 -4.22 -5.57 14.95
N LEU A 94 -3.17 -4.76 14.78
CA LEU A 94 -1.81 -5.20 14.43
C LEU A 94 -0.79 -4.91 15.53
N VAL A 95 -0.99 -3.82 16.27
CA VAL A 95 -0.14 -3.43 17.40
C VAL A 95 -1.06 -2.95 18.53
N HIS A 96 -1.09 -3.71 19.63
CA HIS A 96 -1.92 -3.37 20.78
C HIS A 96 -1.58 -1.98 21.33
N GLY A 97 -2.61 -1.15 21.54
CA GLY A 97 -2.48 0.19 22.12
C GLY A 97 -2.16 1.31 21.13
N VAL A 98 -2.03 1.01 19.83
CA VAL A 98 -1.85 2.02 18.77
C VAL A 98 -3.14 2.17 17.99
N THR A 99 -3.65 3.39 17.82
CA THR A 99 -4.83 3.67 17.00
C THR A 99 -4.43 4.49 15.79
N GLY A 100 -5.04 4.20 14.63
CA GLY A 100 -4.79 4.98 13.42
C GLY A 100 -4.92 4.19 12.13
N GLY A 101 -4.69 4.90 11.02
CA GLY A 101 -4.59 4.31 9.70
C GLY A 101 -3.14 4.20 9.26
N HIS A 102 -2.82 3.15 8.51
CA HIS A 102 -1.52 2.96 7.86
C HIS A 102 -1.71 2.49 6.42
N ALA A 103 -0.69 2.69 5.58
CA ALA A 103 -0.66 2.17 4.22
C ALA A 103 0.46 1.14 4.09
N VAL A 104 0.17 0.01 3.45
CA VAL A 104 1.13 -1.05 3.14
C VAL A 104 0.96 -1.52 1.70
N VAL A 105 1.98 -2.18 1.15
CA VAL A 105 1.90 -2.80 -0.17
C VAL A 105 1.70 -4.29 -0.02
N VAL A 106 0.52 -4.81 -0.39
CA VAL A 106 0.29 -6.25 -0.46
C VAL A 106 0.98 -6.80 -1.70
N CYS A 107 1.91 -7.73 -1.50
CA CYS A 107 2.72 -8.31 -2.57
C CYS A 107 2.55 -9.83 -2.71
N GLY A 108 1.92 -10.51 -1.75
CA GLY A 108 1.73 -11.95 -1.87
C GLY A 108 0.68 -12.52 -0.92
N ILE A 109 0.22 -13.72 -1.26
CA ILE A 109 -0.61 -14.56 -0.40
C ILE A 109 -0.05 -15.98 -0.47
N GLU A 110 0.30 -16.53 0.69
CA GLU A 110 0.93 -17.85 0.84
C GLU A 110 0.48 -18.47 2.15
N GLU A 111 0.08 -19.74 2.12
CA GLU A 111 -0.16 -20.54 3.34
C GLU A 111 -1.11 -19.90 4.37
N GLY A 112 -2.16 -19.20 3.90
CA GLY A 112 -3.11 -18.50 4.77
C GLY A 112 -2.59 -17.17 5.33
N GLN A 113 -1.45 -16.70 4.87
CA GLN A 113 -0.86 -15.42 5.25
C GLN A 113 -0.82 -14.44 4.08
N VAL A 114 -1.04 -13.16 4.40
CA VAL A 114 -0.86 -12.03 3.49
C VAL A 114 0.53 -11.45 3.72
N ILE A 115 1.31 -11.34 2.64
CA ILE A 115 2.65 -10.77 2.65
C ILE A 115 2.54 -9.31 2.23
N VAL A 116 3.06 -8.42 3.07
CA VAL A 116 3.04 -6.97 2.85
C VAL A 116 4.43 -6.38 2.97
N VAL A 117 4.74 -5.37 2.18
CA VAL A 117 5.84 -4.43 2.46
C VAL A 117 5.27 -3.34 3.37
N ASP A 118 5.83 -3.24 4.56
CA ASP A 118 5.43 -2.27 5.57
C ASP A 118 6.43 -1.09 5.61
N PRO A 119 6.04 0.10 5.12
CA PRO A 119 6.97 1.23 5.08
C PRO A 119 7.35 1.75 6.46
N ALA A 120 6.62 1.43 7.54
CA ALA A 120 7.01 1.86 8.89
C ALA A 120 8.33 1.22 9.33
N ILE A 121 8.60 0.00 8.87
CA ILE A 121 9.82 -0.77 9.20
C ILE A 121 10.73 -1.00 7.98
N GLY A 122 10.31 -0.62 6.78
CA GLY A 122 11.10 -0.80 5.56
C GLY A 122 11.39 -2.25 5.21
N ALA A 123 10.48 -3.15 5.55
CA ALA A 123 10.67 -4.59 5.38
C ALA A 123 9.35 -5.30 5.07
N GLU A 124 9.45 -6.55 4.64
CA GLU A 124 8.29 -7.42 4.49
C GLU A 124 7.78 -7.91 5.85
N ARG A 125 6.46 -8.10 5.94
CA ARG A 125 5.78 -8.74 7.06
C ARG A 125 4.77 -9.75 6.54
N ARG A 126 4.57 -10.80 7.32
CA ARG A 126 3.50 -11.77 7.12
C ARG A 126 2.41 -11.52 8.15
N LEU A 127 1.18 -11.43 7.70
CA LEU A 127 -0.01 -11.25 8.53
C LEU A 127 -0.94 -12.43 8.31
N GLU A 128 -1.52 -12.97 9.37
CA GLU A 128 -2.62 -13.93 9.25
C GLU A 128 -3.76 -13.33 8.43
N LEU A 129 -4.31 -14.11 7.48
CA LEU A 129 -5.31 -13.61 6.53
C LEU A 129 -6.50 -12.95 7.25
N GLU A 130 -7.03 -13.58 8.29
CA GLU A 130 -8.17 -13.01 9.06
C GLU A 130 -7.81 -11.68 9.73
N THR A 131 -6.59 -11.56 10.23
CA THR A 131 -6.10 -10.33 10.86
C THR A 131 -5.94 -9.21 9.82
N PHE A 132 -5.38 -9.53 8.65
CA PHE A 132 -5.31 -8.59 7.54
C PHE A 132 -6.71 -8.14 7.08
N LEU A 133 -7.63 -9.08 6.85
CA LEU A 133 -8.98 -8.76 6.37
C LEU A 133 -9.75 -7.88 7.37
N ARG A 134 -9.61 -8.14 8.68
CA ARG A 134 -10.20 -7.29 9.73
C ARG A 134 -9.63 -5.88 9.70
N ALA A 135 -8.30 -5.74 9.65
CA ALA A 135 -7.62 -4.45 9.61
C ALA A 135 -7.95 -3.64 8.33
N TRP A 136 -8.01 -4.31 7.18
CA TRP A 136 -8.36 -3.71 5.88
C TRP A 136 -9.83 -3.26 5.84
N ARG A 137 -10.74 -4.08 6.36
CA ARG A 137 -12.18 -3.76 6.45
C ARG A 137 -12.47 -2.51 7.27
N ARG A 138 -11.73 -2.29 8.35
CA ARG A 138 -11.86 -1.05 9.16
C ARG A 138 -11.42 0.22 8.42
N ARG A 139 -10.82 0.07 7.24
CA ARG A 139 -10.47 1.17 6.31
C ARG A 139 -11.23 1.06 5.00
N ASN A 140 -12.41 0.44 5.03
CA ASN A 140 -13.35 0.29 3.92
C ASN A 140 -12.82 -0.54 2.75
N ASN A 141 -11.88 -1.46 2.99
CA ASN A 141 -11.25 -2.27 1.93
C ASN A 141 -10.67 -1.42 0.80
N ARG A 142 -10.16 -0.22 1.11
CA ARG A 142 -9.59 0.66 0.09
C ARG A 142 -8.32 0.06 -0.48
N GLY A 143 -8.21 0.08 -1.80
CA GLY A 143 -7.05 -0.39 -2.54
C GLY A 143 -6.63 0.60 -3.63
N LEU A 144 -5.36 0.55 -3.99
CA LEU A 144 -4.79 1.27 -5.12
C LEU A 144 -3.88 0.33 -5.89
N VAL A 145 -4.14 0.21 -7.18
CA VAL A 145 -3.30 -0.50 -8.14
C VAL A 145 -2.69 0.52 -9.10
N VAL A 146 -1.39 0.39 -9.36
CA VAL A 146 -0.64 1.24 -10.30
C VAL A 146 -0.09 0.36 -11.41
N LEU A 147 -0.24 0.81 -12.65
CA LEU A 147 0.15 0.11 -13.87
C LEU A 147 0.94 1.06 -14.77
N ARG A 148 1.75 0.50 -15.66
CA ARG A 148 2.41 1.26 -16.72
C ARG A 148 1.42 1.72 -17.78
#